data_AF-G0UCJ7-F1
#
_entry.id   AF-G0UCJ7-F1
#
_cell.length_a   1.000
_cell.length_b   1.000
_cell.length_c   1.000
_cell.angle_alpha   90.00
_cell.angle_beta   90.00
_cell.angle_gamma   90.00
#
_symmetry.space_group_name_H-M   'P 1'
#
loop_
_entity.id
_entity.type
_entity.pdbx_description
1 polymer ?
#
loop_
_entity_poly.entity_id
_entity_poly.type
_entity_poly.pdbx_seq_one_letter_code
_entity_poly.pdbx_strand_id
1 'polypeptide(L)'
;MAIVRSTTTTVINGLTFADRAVKVTRPRHSGCSFVCTPGLLACRFMDSSVAMRIKQQGFRRTPLANMQLRGHCSVSLFRTQRLAFHCSGDESRVQVHELNLKYGDIVVLLGGQDLQRDWVSVQRTLSRVMHADLEYIAEEMLIELGARSRNQGESNSICVMATVSEQPSGLVPEPPLSMEWP
;
A
#
# COMPACT_ATOMS: atom_id res chain seq x y z
N MET A 1 29.40 12.02 -3.94
CA MET A 1 28.98 10.76 -3.29
C MET A 1 28.15 11.16 -2.06
N ALA A 2 26.82 11.11 -2.16
CA ALA A 2 25.95 11.60 -1.10
C ALA A 2 25.76 10.50 -0.05
N ILE A 3 26.33 10.70 1.13
CA ILE A 3 26.06 9.86 2.31
C ILE A 3 24.71 10.32 2.86
N VAL A 4 23.66 9.56 2.57
CA VAL A 4 22.36 9.74 3.23
C VAL A 4 22.53 9.26 4.66
N ARG A 5 22.54 10.21 5.59
CA ARG A 5 22.53 9.92 7.03
C ARG A 5 21.23 9.18 7.33
N SER A 6 21.35 7.89 7.67
CA SER A 6 20.28 7.12 8.29
C SER A 6 19.97 7.77 9.64
N THR A 7 18.88 8.53 9.70
CA THR A 7 18.31 8.98 10.96
C THR A 7 17.80 7.75 11.69
N THR A 8 18.54 7.35 12.73
CA THR A 8 18.15 6.34 13.70
C THR A 8 16.74 6.68 14.18
N THR A 9 15.76 5.94 13.68
CA THR A 9 14.37 6.10 14.09
C THR A 9 14.31 5.52 15.49
N THR A 10 14.11 6.37 16.49
CA THR A 10 13.83 5.94 17.87
C THR A 10 12.64 4.98 17.82
N VAL A 11 12.92 3.69 18.00
CA VAL A 11 11.91 2.62 18.06
C VAL A 11 11.10 2.86 19.33
N ILE A 12 9.99 3.58 19.19
CA ILE A 12 8.94 3.64 20.20
C ILE A 12 8.18 2.32 20.05
N ASN A 13 8.21 1.48 21.08
CA ASN A 13 7.50 0.20 21.17
C ASN A 13 6.10 0.28 20.53
N GLY A 14 5.93 -0.33 19.35
CA GLY A 14 4.66 -0.31 18.61
C GLY A 14 4.81 -0.86 17.19
N LEU A 15 3.70 -1.32 16.61
CA LEU A 15 3.68 -1.75 15.21
C LEU A 15 3.90 -0.56 14.26
N THR A 16 4.62 -0.83 13.18
CA THR A 16 4.96 0.11 12.10
C THR A 16 4.76 -0.57 10.75
N PHE A 17 4.76 0.22 9.67
CA PHE A 17 4.86 -0.28 8.30
C PHE A 17 6.32 -0.61 7.96
N ALA A 18 6.66 -1.88 8.10
CA ALA A 18 7.95 -2.47 7.75
C ALA A 18 7.94 -3.01 6.31
N ASP A 19 9.12 -3.40 5.83
CA ASP A 19 9.37 -4.08 4.54
C ASP A 19 8.50 -3.52 3.43
N ARG A 20 8.73 -2.26 3.09
CA ARG A 20 7.82 -1.51 2.23
C ARG A 20 8.14 -1.74 0.77
N ALA A 21 7.14 -1.69 -0.10
CA ALA A 21 7.34 -1.76 -1.55
C ALA A 21 6.39 -0.79 -2.26
N VAL A 22 6.88 -0.20 -3.36
CA VAL A 22 6.07 0.65 -4.22
C VAL A 22 6.33 0.29 -5.67
N LYS A 23 5.26 0.03 -6.42
CA LYS A 23 5.31 -0.20 -7.87
C LYS A 23 4.34 0.74 -8.58
N VAL A 24 4.74 1.19 -9.75
CA VAL A 24 3.94 2.10 -10.59
C VAL A 24 4.02 1.59 -12.02
N THR A 25 2.90 1.46 -12.72
CA THR A 25 2.92 0.96 -14.10
C THR A 25 3.48 2.01 -15.07
N ARG A 26 3.24 3.30 -14.83
CA ARG A 26 3.78 4.41 -15.65
C ARG A 26 4.25 5.58 -14.78
N PRO A 27 5.51 5.60 -14.34
CA PRO A 27 6.03 6.66 -13.48
C PRO A 27 6.12 8.03 -14.17
N ARG A 28 5.81 8.18 -15.46
CA ARG A 28 5.87 9.49 -16.15
C ARG A 28 4.52 10.20 -16.26
N HIS A 29 3.45 9.62 -15.71
CA HIS A 29 2.14 10.25 -15.79
C HIS A 29 2.00 11.33 -14.72
N SER A 30 1.58 12.53 -15.13
CA SER A 30 1.31 13.63 -14.22
C SER A 30 0.19 13.30 -13.25
N GLY A 31 0.25 13.88 -12.05
CA GLY A 31 -0.78 13.70 -11.01
C GLY A 31 -0.65 12.42 -10.18
N CYS A 32 0.45 11.67 -10.32
CA CYS A 32 0.77 10.54 -9.47
C CYS A 32 1.63 10.99 -8.29
N SER A 33 1.38 10.46 -7.10
CA SER A 33 2.32 10.57 -5.99
C SER A 33 2.13 9.46 -4.97
N PHE A 34 3.15 9.22 -4.16
CA PHE A 34 3.05 8.28 -3.05
C PHE A 34 3.88 8.72 -1.84
N VAL A 35 3.52 8.18 -0.68
CA VAL A 35 4.25 8.27 0.57
C VAL A 35 4.37 6.87 1.15
N CYS A 36 5.57 6.46 1.54
CA CYS A 36 5.87 5.11 2.01
C CYS A 36 6.82 5.15 3.21
N THR A 37 6.26 5.46 4.38
CA THR A 37 7.01 5.65 5.64
C THR A 37 6.55 4.66 6.71
N PRO A 38 7.33 4.45 7.80
CA PRO A 38 6.92 3.55 8.88
C PRO A 38 5.58 3.88 9.57
N GLY A 39 5.12 5.13 9.51
CA GLY A 39 3.86 5.55 10.15
C GLY A 39 2.73 5.91 9.16
N LEU A 40 3.03 6.03 7.88
CA LEU A 40 2.10 6.50 6.85
C LEU A 40 2.42 5.85 5.50
N LEU A 41 1.42 5.17 4.96
CA LEU A 41 1.33 4.78 3.57
C LEU A 41 0.30 5.68 2.90
N ALA A 42 0.59 6.21 1.72
CA ALA A 42 -0.39 6.92 0.92
C ALA A 42 -0.05 6.80 -0.55
N CYS A 43 -1.07 6.84 -1.39
CA CYS A 43 -0.88 7.09 -2.79
C CYS A 43 -2.03 7.93 -3.35
N ARG A 44 -1.69 8.73 -4.37
CA ARG A 44 -2.61 9.60 -5.08
C ARG A 44 -2.43 9.36 -6.58
N PHE A 45 -3.56 9.30 -7.26
CA PHE A 45 -3.60 9.19 -8.70
C PHE A 45 -4.77 10.04 -9.21
N MET A 46 -4.47 11.13 -9.92
CA MET A 46 -5.49 12.08 -10.39
C MET A 46 -6.37 12.57 -9.22
N ASP A 47 -7.69 12.42 -9.35
CA ASP A 47 -8.69 12.78 -8.34
C ASP A 47 -8.90 11.71 -7.27
N SER A 48 -8.17 10.59 -7.34
CA SER A 48 -8.22 9.51 -6.36
C SER A 48 -7.08 9.61 -5.36
N SER A 49 -7.38 9.34 -4.09
CA SER A 49 -6.38 9.28 -3.04
C SER A 49 -6.73 8.26 -1.98
N VAL A 50 -5.72 7.57 -1.50
CA VAL A 50 -5.82 6.65 -0.38
C VAL A 50 -4.64 6.88 0.56
N ALA A 51 -4.94 6.91 1.85
CA ALA A 51 -3.93 7.02 2.89
C ALA A 51 -4.27 6.11 4.06
N MET A 52 -3.24 5.51 4.65
CA MET A 52 -3.33 4.75 5.88
C MET A 52 -2.25 5.22 6.87
N ARG A 53 -2.66 5.62 8.06
CA ARG A 53 -1.79 6.10 9.13
C ARG A 53 -1.95 5.24 10.37
N ILE A 54 -0.84 4.79 10.93
CA ILE A 54 -0.85 4.10 12.23
C ILE A 54 -1.03 5.15 13.33
N LYS A 55 -2.07 4.98 14.15
CA LYS A 55 -2.20 5.66 15.44
C LYS A 55 -1.49 4.82 16.48
N GLN A 56 -0.36 5.33 16.98
CA GLN A 56 0.23 4.80 18.20
C GLN A 56 -0.71 5.13 19.36
N GLN A 57 -1.52 4.15 19.76
CA GLN A 57 -2.23 4.23 21.03
C GLN A 57 -1.28 3.70 22.11
N GLY A 58 -1.23 4.39 23.26
CA GLY A 58 -0.26 4.12 24.31
C GLY A 58 -0.20 2.66 24.77
N PHE A 59 0.82 2.33 25.57
CA PHE A 59 1.08 0.99 26.11
C PHE A 59 -0.22 0.28 26.50
N ARG A 60 -0.56 -0.82 25.79
CA ARG A 60 -1.68 -1.78 25.99
C ARG A 60 -2.87 -1.71 25.02
N ARG A 61 -2.94 -0.81 24.04
CA ARG A 61 -4.00 -0.88 23.01
C ARG A 61 -3.49 -1.48 21.71
N THR A 62 -4.35 -2.27 21.05
CA THR A 62 -4.06 -2.77 19.70
C THR A 62 -3.83 -1.59 18.77
N PRO A 63 -2.76 -1.58 17.97
CA PRO A 63 -2.49 -0.49 17.05
C PRO A 63 -3.64 -0.36 16.05
N LEU A 64 -4.19 0.85 16.02
CA LEU A 64 -5.29 1.21 15.15
C LEU A 64 -4.72 1.98 13.96
N ALA A 65 -5.08 1.56 12.77
CA ALA A 65 -4.79 2.30 11.55
C ALA A 65 -6.02 3.10 11.14
N ASN A 66 -5.83 4.39 10.92
CA ASN A 66 -6.81 5.23 10.24
C ASN A 66 -6.58 5.13 8.75
N MET A 67 -7.63 4.79 8.00
CA MET A 67 -7.62 4.84 6.55
C MET A 67 -8.60 5.88 6.03
N GLN A 68 -8.18 6.56 4.97
CA GLN A 68 -8.98 7.55 4.25
C GLN A 68 -8.91 7.24 2.76
N LEU A 69 -10.06 7.18 2.10
CA LEU A 69 -10.20 6.87 0.67
C LEU A 69 -11.06 7.93 0.01
N ARG A 70 -10.72 8.29 -1.23
CA ARG A 70 -11.52 9.13 -2.12
C ARG A 70 -11.28 8.72 -3.56
N GLY A 71 -12.34 8.62 -4.36
CA GLY A 71 -12.24 8.26 -5.78
C GLY A 71 -11.83 6.81 -6.01
N HIS A 72 -11.39 6.52 -7.23
CA HIS A 72 -10.95 5.20 -7.69
C HIS A 72 -9.62 4.78 -7.03
N CYS A 73 -9.73 4.30 -5.79
CA CYS A 73 -8.64 3.76 -4.98
C CYS A 73 -9.15 2.54 -4.19
N SER A 74 -8.26 1.74 -3.62
CA SER A 74 -8.65 0.68 -2.70
C SER A 74 -7.59 0.39 -1.65
N VAL A 75 -8.07 -0.19 -0.54
CA VAL A 75 -7.25 -0.71 0.56
C VAL A 75 -7.56 -2.18 0.73
N SER A 76 -6.53 -3.01 0.81
CA SER A 76 -6.65 -4.42 1.14
C SER A 76 -5.70 -4.79 2.27
N LEU A 77 -6.18 -5.66 3.16
CA LEU A 77 -5.41 -6.23 4.27
C LEU A 77 -5.37 -7.74 4.10
N PHE A 78 -4.17 -8.30 4.07
CA PHE A 78 -3.96 -9.74 4.08
C PHE A 78 -3.45 -10.17 5.45
N ARG A 79 -4.13 -11.15 6.05
CA ARG A 79 -3.75 -11.76 7.32
C ARG A 79 -3.57 -13.24 7.09
N THR A 80 -2.43 -13.79 7.50
CA THR A 80 -2.12 -15.21 7.28
C THR A 80 -2.37 -15.63 5.82
N GLN A 81 -1.93 -14.79 4.87
CA GLN A 81 -2.06 -15.01 3.42
C GLN A 81 -3.50 -15.06 2.88
N ARG A 82 -4.48 -14.59 3.66
CA ARG A 82 -5.89 -14.49 3.25
C ARG A 82 -6.35 -13.05 3.30
N LEU A 83 -7.25 -12.68 2.38
CA LEU A 83 -7.89 -11.37 2.39
C LEU A 83 -8.76 -11.25 3.66
N ALA A 84 -8.34 -10.40 4.59
CA ALA A 84 -9.02 -10.15 5.85
C ALA A 84 -9.93 -8.91 5.78
N PHE A 85 -9.56 -7.95 4.94
CA PHE A 85 -10.33 -6.73 4.71
C PHE A 85 -10.07 -6.21 3.30
N HIS A 86 -11.12 -5.68 2.66
CA HIS A 86 -11.03 -4.96 1.40
C HIS A 86 -12.04 -3.82 1.40
N CYS A 87 -11.62 -2.65 0.94
CA CYS A 87 -12.47 -1.48 0.77
C CYS A 87 -12.05 -0.73 -0.50
N SER A 88 -13.03 -0.34 -1.30
CA SER A 88 -12.84 0.49 -2.48
C SER A 88 -13.44 1.88 -2.25
N GLY A 89 -12.71 2.91 -2.66
CA GLY A 89 -13.13 4.30 -2.58
C GLY A 89 -14.29 4.61 -3.52
N ASP A 90 -14.94 5.74 -3.23
CA ASP A 90 -16.09 6.27 -3.97
C ASP A 90 -15.74 7.68 -4.43
N GLU A 91 -16.10 8.04 -5.67
CA GLU A 91 -15.84 9.36 -6.24
C GLU A 91 -16.62 10.47 -5.53
N SER A 92 -17.81 10.16 -5.03
CA SER A 92 -18.73 11.14 -4.47
C SER A 92 -18.40 11.59 -3.05
N ARG A 93 -17.55 10.85 -2.33
CA ARG A 93 -17.31 11.09 -0.91
C ARG A 93 -15.95 10.60 -0.42
N VAL A 94 -15.47 11.26 0.63
CA VAL A 94 -14.35 10.77 1.43
C VAL A 94 -14.87 9.70 2.39
N GLN A 95 -14.27 8.51 2.33
CA GLN A 95 -14.54 7.42 3.27
C GLN A 95 -13.43 7.36 4.32
N VAL A 96 -13.80 7.13 5.58
CA VAL A 96 -12.85 6.99 6.69
C VAL A 96 -13.17 5.72 7.45
N HIS A 97 -12.16 4.89 7.68
CA HIS A 97 -12.31 3.67 8.49
C HIS A 97 -11.16 3.53 9.48
N GLU A 98 -11.40 2.74 10.52
CA GLU A 98 -10.38 2.33 11.49
C GLU A 98 -10.20 0.81 11.41
N LEU A 99 -8.95 0.36 11.34
CA LEU A 99 -8.59 -1.05 11.27
C LEU A 99 -7.66 -1.43 12.42
N ASN A 100 -7.93 -2.59 13.03
CA ASN A 100 -7.02 -3.20 13.98
C ASN A 100 -5.94 -3.98 13.22
N LEU A 101 -4.71 -3.48 13.27
CA LEU A 101 -3.55 -4.13 12.68
C LEU A 101 -2.96 -5.17 13.64
N LYS A 102 -2.43 -6.25 13.07
CA LYS A 102 -1.68 -7.29 13.78
C LYS A 102 -0.30 -7.44 13.17
N TYR A 103 0.63 -7.94 13.97
CA TYR A 103 1.95 -8.34 13.48
C TYR A 103 1.82 -9.34 12.32
N GLY A 104 2.58 -9.12 11.25
CA GLY A 104 2.57 -9.94 10.04
C GLY A 104 1.40 -9.68 9.09
N ASP A 105 0.51 -8.72 9.38
CA ASP A 105 -0.46 -8.26 8.40
C ASP A 105 0.26 -7.61 7.22
N ILE A 106 -0.23 -7.82 6.00
CA ILE A 106 0.24 -7.13 4.78
C ILE A 106 -0.83 -6.12 4.38
N VAL A 107 -0.44 -4.86 4.30
CA VAL A 107 -1.30 -3.76 3.86
C VAL A 107 -0.98 -3.44 2.41
N VAL A 108 -2.03 -3.24 1.62
CA VAL A 108 -1.95 -2.84 0.23
C VAL A 108 -2.83 -1.62 0.01
N LEU A 109 -2.24 -0.54 -0.51
CA LEU A 109 -2.95 0.61 -1.05
C LEU A 109 -2.80 0.62 -2.56
N LEU A 110 -3.92 0.79 -3.25
CA LEU A 110 -3.98 0.89 -4.69
C LEU A 110 -4.66 2.20 -5.10
N GLY A 111 -4.05 2.90 -6.06
CA GLY A 111 -4.65 4.04 -6.74
C GLY A 111 -4.57 3.84 -8.25
N GLY A 112 -5.60 4.26 -8.98
CA GLY A 112 -5.63 4.10 -10.43
C GLY A 112 -7.00 3.68 -10.97
N GLN A 113 -7.15 3.75 -12.29
CA GLN A 113 -8.41 3.48 -12.98
C GLN A 113 -8.75 1.97 -13.09
N ASP A 114 -7.80 1.07 -12.80
CA ASP A 114 -7.97 -0.38 -13.01
C ASP A 114 -8.59 -1.14 -11.83
N LEU A 115 -9.21 -0.45 -10.87
CA LEU A 115 -9.61 -1.05 -9.60
C LEU A 115 -10.99 -1.72 -9.60
N GLN A 116 -11.76 -1.59 -10.68
CA GLN A 116 -13.07 -2.22 -10.89
C GLN A 116 -12.97 -3.71 -11.31
N ARG A 117 -11.99 -4.46 -10.79
CA ARG A 117 -11.65 -5.80 -11.32
C ARG A 117 -11.98 -6.94 -10.37
N ASP A 118 -11.93 -8.14 -10.95
CA ASP A 118 -12.20 -9.43 -10.32
C ASP A 118 -11.20 -9.71 -9.17
N TRP A 119 -11.53 -9.22 -7.99
CA TRP A 119 -10.76 -9.43 -6.76
C TRP A 119 -10.62 -10.91 -6.38
N VAL A 120 -11.48 -11.79 -6.88
CA VAL A 120 -11.31 -13.25 -6.72
C VAL A 120 -10.09 -13.73 -7.51
N SER A 121 -9.86 -13.17 -8.70
CA SER A 121 -8.64 -13.44 -9.48
C SER A 121 -7.39 -12.91 -8.77
N VAL A 122 -7.45 -11.66 -8.30
CA VAL A 122 -6.35 -11.03 -7.54
C VAL A 122 -6.00 -11.86 -6.30
N GLN A 123 -7.01 -12.27 -5.52
CA GLN A 123 -6.79 -13.12 -4.35
C GLN A 123 -6.15 -14.46 -4.71
N ARG A 124 -6.50 -15.07 -5.85
CA ARG A 124 -5.90 -16.32 -6.33
C ARG A 124 -4.45 -16.15 -6.80
N THR A 125 -4.15 -15.05 -7.47
CA THR A 125 -2.77 -14.74 -7.89
C THR A 125 -1.91 -14.48 -6.67
N LEU A 126 -2.39 -13.65 -5.74
CA LEU A 126 -1.70 -13.33 -4.50
C LEU A 126 -1.41 -14.59 -3.68
N SER A 127 -2.37 -15.50 -3.50
CA SER A 127 -2.13 -16.72 -2.73
C SER A 127 -1.00 -17.61 -3.26
N ARG A 128 -0.63 -17.48 -4.54
CA ARG A 128 0.52 -18.18 -5.13
C ARG A 128 1.86 -17.47 -4.88
N VAL A 129 1.83 -16.15 -4.70
CA VAL A 129 3.03 -15.30 -4.60
C VAL A 129 3.25 -14.73 -3.20
N MET A 130 2.37 -15.01 -2.23
CA MET A 130 2.49 -14.55 -0.83
C MET A 130 3.76 -15.01 -0.10
N HIS A 131 4.53 -15.92 -0.67
CA HIS A 131 5.84 -16.34 -0.15
C HIS A 131 7.02 -15.57 -0.74
N ALA A 132 6.79 -14.77 -1.79
CA ALA A 132 7.80 -13.93 -2.41
C ALA A 132 8.02 -12.64 -1.60
N ASP A 133 9.02 -11.86 -1.99
CA ASP A 133 9.22 -10.53 -1.45
C ASP A 133 8.07 -9.58 -1.84
N LEU A 134 7.89 -8.51 -1.07
CA LEU A 134 6.79 -7.57 -1.28
C LEU A 134 6.91 -6.77 -2.58
N GLU A 135 8.11 -6.64 -3.13
CA GLU A 135 8.31 -5.97 -4.41
C GLU A 135 7.71 -6.79 -5.55
N TYR A 136 7.99 -8.10 -5.57
CA TYR A 136 7.42 -9.05 -6.51
C TYR A 136 5.90 -9.18 -6.34
N ILE A 137 5.41 -9.22 -5.10
CA ILE A 137 3.96 -9.26 -4.82
C ILE A 137 3.26 -8.00 -5.36
N ALA A 138 3.84 -6.82 -5.16
CA ALA A 138 3.29 -5.56 -5.68
C ALA A 138 3.26 -5.54 -7.22
N GLU A 139 4.29 -6.08 -7.86
CA GLU A 139 4.39 -6.20 -9.31
C GLU A 139 3.33 -7.14 -9.87
N GLU A 140 3.22 -8.37 -9.33
CA GLU A 140 2.20 -9.34 -9.73
C GLU A 140 0.78 -8.81 -9.52
N MET A 141 0.56 -8.03 -8.46
CA MET A 141 -0.72 -7.38 -8.22
C MET A 141 -1.06 -6.38 -9.34
N LEU A 142 -0.11 -5.53 -9.74
CA LEU A 142 -0.32 -4.60 -10.85
C LEU A 142 -0.47 -5.31 -12.19
N ILE A 143 0.25 -6.41 -12.41
CA ILE A 143 0.11 -7.23 -13.62
C ILE A 143 -1.29 -7.85 -13.69
N GLU A 144 -1.78 -8.49 -12.63
CA GLU A 144 -3.13 -9.07 -12.59
C GLU A 144 -4.21 -7.99 -12.76
N LEU A 145 -4.03 -6.85 -12.08
CA LEU A 145 -4.91 -5.69 -12.22
C LEU A 145 -4.78 -5.04 -13.60
N GLY A 146 -3.69 -5.22 -14.34
CA GLY A 146 -3.50 -4.69 -15.70
C GLY A 146 -3.96 -5.65 -16.81
N ALA A 147 -3.73 -6.96 -16.65
CA ALA A 147 -3.87 -7.99 -17.69
C ALA A 147 -5.28 -8.12 -18.30
N ARG A 148 -6.33 -7.70 -17.57
CA ARG A 148 -7.72 -7.72 -18.05
C ARG A 148 -8.18 -6.40 -18.68
N SER A 149 -7.27 -5.44 -18.94
CA SER A 149 -7.60 -4.15 -19.55
C SER A 149 -7.75 -4.35 -21.04
N ARG A 150 -8.95 -4.74 -21.49
CA ARG A 150 -9.24 -4.87 -22.93
C ARG A 150 -9.28 -3.52 -23.63
N ASN A 151 -9.39 -2.42 -22.89
CA ASN A 151 -9.27 -1.08 -23.40
C ASN A 151 -7.81 -0.63 -23.22
N GLN A 152 -7.04 -0.66 -24.31
CA GLN A 152 -5.64 -0.19 -24.41
C GLN A 152 -5.50 1.34 -24.23
N GLY A 153 -6.32 1.96 -23.40
CA GLY A 153 -6.20 3.35 -23.00
C GLY A 153 -5.43 3.43 -21.70
N GLU A 154 -4.15 3.80 -21.79
CA GLU A 154 -3.34 4.49 -20.78
C GLU A 154 -3.61 4.29 -19.28
N SER A 155 -3.90 3.07 -18.84
CA SER A 155 -4.17 2.84 -17.44
C SER A 155 -2.87 2.90 -16.63
N ASN A 156 -2.80 3.88 -15.73
CA ASN A 156 -1.71 4.01 -14.78
C ASN A 156 -2.23 3.68 -13.39
N SER A 157 -1.48 2.83 -12.70
CA SER A 157 -1.84 2.28 -11.41
C SER A 157 -0.61 2.30 -10.51
N ILE A 158 -0.86 2.58 -9.24
CA ILE A 158 0.15 2.66 -8.21
C ILE A 158 -0.20 1.66 -7.11
N CYS A 159 0.78 0.88 -6.69
CA CYS A 159 0.65 -0.10 -5.62
C CYS A 159 1.67 0.23 -4.53
N VAL A 160 1.18 0.52 -3.32
CA VAL A 160 1.99 0.71 -2.13
C VAL A 160 1.70 -0.44 -1.18
N MET A 161 2.73 -1.18 -0.79
CA MET A 161 2.62 -2.33 0.11
C MET A 161 3.55 -2.19 1.31
N ALA A 162 3.17 -2.80 2.43
CA ALA A 162 4.02 -2.93 3.60
C ALA A 162 3.60 -4.14 4.45
N THR A 163 4.56 -4.74 5.17
CA THR A 163 4.26 -5.60 6.31
C THR A 163 4.04 -4.75 7.56
N VAL A 164 3.23 -5.27 8.49
CA VAL A 164 3.08 -4.69 9.82
C VAL A 164 4.01 -5.41 10.78
N SER A 165 5.01 -4.70 11.32
CA SER A 165 6.02 -5.28 12.22
C SER A 165 6.43 -4.29 13.31
N GLU A 166 7.00 -4.79 14.40
CA GLU A 166 7.59 -3.98 15.48
C GLU A 166 8.92 -3.35 15.04
N GLN A 167 9.63 -3.98 14.11
CA GLN A 167 10.89 -3.50 13.55
C GLN A 167 10.97 -3.82 12.05
N PRO A 168 11.62 -2.96 11.24
CA PRO A 168 11.96 -3.30 9.86
C PRO A 168 12.89 -4.52 9.85
N SER A 169 12.73 -5.42 8.87
CA SER A 169 13.56 -6.64 8.80
C SER A 169 15.05 -6.37 8.58
N GLY A 170 15.40 -5.16 8.08
CA GLY A 170 16.77 -4.78 7.71
C GLY A 170 17.32 -5.53 6.49
N LEU A 171 16.54 -6.44 5.92
CA LEU A 171 16.95 -7.34 4.83
C LEU A 171 16.39 -6.93 3.47
N VAL A 172 15.43 -6.00 3.44
CA VAL A 172 14.77 -5.54 2.21
C VAL A 172 15.20 -4.10 1.91
N PRO A 173 15.57 -3.77 0.66
CA PRO A 173 15.80 -2.39 0.25
C PRO A 173 14.59 -1.51 0.57
N GLU A 174 14.81 -0.37 1.21
CA GLU A 174 13.71 0.56 1.47
C GLU A 174 13.31 1.31 0.18
N PRO A 175 12.00 1.44 -0.12
CA PRO A 175 11.55 2.24 -1.24
C PRO A 175 11.79 3.73 -0.94
N PRO A 176 11.74 4.62 -1.96
CA PRO A 176 11.71 6.05 -1.73
C PRO A 176 10.61 6.41 -0.72
N LEU A 177 10.89 7.33 0.20
CA LEU A 177 9.90 7.72 1.22
C LEU A 177 8.71 8.47 0.60
N SER A 178 8.95 9.19 -0.49
CA SER A 178 7.93 9.84 -1.30
C SER A 178 8.41 10.07 -2.72
N MET A 179 7.47 10.20 -3.63
CA MET A 179 7.72 10.73 -4.97
C MET A 179 6.49 11.50 -5.43
N GLU A 180 6.73 12.64 -6.06
CA GLU A 180 5.72 13.44 -6.73
C GLU A 180 6.13 13.54 -8.19
N TRP A 181 5.23 13.15 -9.09
CA TRP A 181 5.44 13.35 -10.52
C TRP A 181 4.73 14.64 -10.96
N PRO A 182 5.44 15.51 -11.70
CA PRO A 182 4.92 16.81 -12.13
C PRO A 182 3.67 16.67 -12.99
#